data_AF-A0A1H9W7A4-F1
#
_entry.id   AF-A0A1H9W7A4-F1
#
_cell.length_a   1.000
_cell.length_b   1.000
_cell.length_c   1.000
_cell.angle_alpha   90.00
_cell.angle_beta   90.00
_cell.angle_gamma   90.00
#
_symmetry.space_group_name_H-M   'P 1'
#
loop_
_entity.id
_entity.type
_entity.pdbx_description
1 polymer ?
#
loop_
_entity_poly.entity_id
_entity_poly.type
_entity_poly.pdbx_seq_one_letter_code
_entity_poly.pdbx_strand_id
1 'polypeptide(L)'
;MSEALLKIGELAARAGVSIRTVDYYTTLGLISPAQRTASNYRLYSPADIDRIHLVQRLEVHGVPLDEISTALTARQADVAAILDRIDVDLQTLQTAADGAAPEMQGLLAVIATRVHSLITIALQIPPDTLLP
;
A
#
# COMPACT_ATOMS: atom_id res chain seq x y z
N MET A 1 16.35 11.87 -10.20
CA MET A 1 16.42 11.61 -11.65
C MET A 1 15.00 11.72 -12.17
N SER A 2 14.65 12.78 -12.90
CA SER A 2 13.30 13.01 -13.41
C SER A 2 13.05 12.11 -14.62
N GLU A 3 12.56 10.88 -14.39
CA GLU A 3 12.05 10.06 -15.48
C GLU A 3 10.81 10.72 -16.10
N ALA A 4 10.71 10.64 -17.43
CA ALA A 4 9.61 11.22 -18.18
C ALA A 4 8.27 10.58 -17.78
N LEU A 5 7.21 11.38 -17.76
CA LEU A 5 5.87 10.89 -17.50
C LEU A 5 5.44 9.86 -18.56
N LEU A 6 4.71 8.85 -18.13
CA LEU A 6 4.32 7.69 -18.92
C LEU A 6 2.87 7.82 -19.40
N LYS A 7 2.60 7.41 -20.64
CA LYS A 7 1.22 7.18 -21.08
C LYS A 7 0.65 5.94 -20.41
N ILE A 8 -0.68 5.84 -20.35
CA ILE A 8 -1.37 4.67 -19.75
C ILE A 8 -0.88 3.32 -20.30
N GLY A 9 -0.61 3.25 -21.62
CA GLY A 9 -0.10 2.03 -22.26
C GLY A 9 1.34 1.69 -21.87
N GLU A 10 2.19 2.70 -21.71
CA GLU A 10 3.57 2.52 -21.26
C GLU A 10 3.62 2.13 -19.79
N LEU A 11 2.80 2.77 -18.95
CA LEU A 11 2.64 2.41 -17.54
C LEU A 11 2.16 0.96 -17.40
N ALA A 12 1.11 0.57 -18.14
CA ALA A 12 0.57 -0.77 -18.13
C ALA A 12 1.63 -1.82 -18.52
N ALA A 13 2.37 -1.57 -19.60
CA ALA A 13 3.43 -2.45 -20.06
C ALA A 13 4.56 -2.60 -19.05
N ARG A 14 5.01 -1.50 -18.44
CA ARG A 14 6.09 -1.52 -17.43
C ARG A 14 5.66 -2.17 -16.12
N ALA A 15 4.43 -1.95 -15.68
CA ALA A 15 3.89 -2.56 -14.47
C ALA A 15 3.36 -4.00 -14.68
N GLY A 16 3.40 -4.53 -15.91
CA GLY A 16 2.94 -5.90 -16.21
C GLY A 16 1.44 -6.10 -16.04
N VAL A 17 0.64 -5.04 -16.24
CA VAL A 17 -0.83 -5.07 -16.10
C VAL A 17 -1.52 -4.68 -17.39
N SER A 18 -2.82 -4.94 -17.47
CA SER A 18 -3.62 -4.46 -18.60
C SER A 18 -3.88 -2.94 -18.47
N ILE A 19 -4.08 -2.26 -19.62
CA ILE A 19 -4.54 -0.87 -19.63
C ILE A 19 -5.85 -0.71 -18.83
N ARG A 20 -6.72 -1.73 -18.89
CA ARG A 20 -7.98 -1.76 -18.13
C ARG A 20 -7.73 -1.76 -16.61
N THR A 21 -6.71 -2.45 -16.13
CA THR A 21 -6.29 -2.45 -14.72
C THR A 21 -5.81 -1.06 -14.30
N VAL A 22 -5.00 -0.41 -15.12
CA VAL A 22 -4.54 0.96 -14.84
C VAL A 22 -5.70 1.95 -14.81
N ASP A 23 -6.65 1.85 -15.74
CA ASP A 23 -7.84 2.69 -15.74
C ASP A 23 -8.71 2.41 -14.51
N TYR A 24 -8.91 1.15 -14.15
CA TYR A 24 -9.64 0.74 -12.95
C TYR A 24 -9.00 1.30 -11.67
N TYR A 25 -7.68 1.15 -11.49
CA TYR A 25 -6.97 1.72 -10.34
C TYR A 25 -7.01 3.25 -10.33
N THR A 26 -7.03 3.89 -11.51
CA THR A 26 -7.23 5.35 -11.61
C THR A 26 -8.64 5.74 -11.13
N THR A 27 -9.67 4.97 -11.48
CA THR A 27 -11.05 5.25 -11.01
C THR A 27 -11.23 5.05 -9.51
N LEU A 28 -10.46 4.14 -8.91
CA LEU A 28 -10.44 3.90 -7.46
C LEU A 28 -9.55 4.89 -6.69
N GLY A 29 -8.91 5.85 -7.36
CA GLY A 29 -8.00 6.82 -6.74
C GLY A 29 -6.66 6.22 -6.27
N LEU A 30 -6.41 4.94 -6.56
CA LEU A 30 -5.19 4.23 -6.17
C LEU A 30 -3.97 4.80 -6.86
N ILE A 31 -4.11 5.26 -8.09
CA ILE A 31 -3.09 6.00 -8.85
C ILE A 31 -3.75 7.21 -9.48
N SER A 32 -3.01 8.31 -9.62
CA SER A 32 -3.55 9.55 -10.17
C SER A 32 -2.63 10.09 -11.26
N PRO A 33 -3.17 10.51 -12.41
CA PRO A 33 -2.35 11.08 -13.47
C PRO A 33 -1.70 12.37 -12.98
N ALA A 34 -0.37 12.43 -13.04
CA ALA A 34 0.42 13.59 -12.65
C ALA A 34 0.11 14.81 -13.54
N GLN A 35 -0.14 14.57 -14.83
CA GLN A 35 -0.47 15.63 -15.79
C GLN A 35 -1.45 15.15 -16.87
N ARG A 36 -2.00 16.11 -17.60
CA ARG A 36 -2.68 15.88 -18.87
C ARG A 36 -1.94 16.61 -19.98
N THR A 37 -1.75 15.95 -21.11
CA THR A 37 -1.22 16.60 -22.32
C THR A 37 -2.21 17.62 -22.90
N ALA A 38 -1.73 18.51 -23.76
CA ALA A 38 -2.59 19.44 -24.53
C ALA A 38 -3.64 18.70 -25.40
N SER A 39 -3.36 17.46 -25.79
CA SER A 39 -4.29 16.57 -26.49
C SER A 39 -5.18 15.74 -25.55
N ASN A 40 -5.25 16.09 -24.26
CA ASN A 40 -6.07 15.46 -23.21
C ASN A 40 -5.72 13.99 -22.86
N TYR A 41 -4.55 13.49 -23.24
CA TYR A 41 -4.04 12.20 -22.75
C TYR A 41 -3.59 12.30 -21.29
N ARG A 42 -3.92 11.29 -20.48
CA ARG A 42 -3.45 11.12 -19.10
C ARG A 42 -1.98 10.68 -19.08
N LEU A 43 -1.18 11.35 -18.28
CA LEU A 43 0.23 11.06 -18.05
C LEU A 43 0.44 10.69 -16.57
N TYR A 44 1.18 9.61 -16.35
CA TYR A 44 1.43 9.02 -15.05
C TYR A 44 2.90 9.15 -14.65
N SER A 45 3.15 9.16 -13.36
CA SER A 45 4.52 9.14 -12.85
C SER A 45 5.08 7.71 -12.99
N PRO A 46 6.37 7.55 -13.28
CA PRO A 46 7.05 6.26 -13.14
C PRO A 46 6.88 5.64 -11.73
N ALA A 47 6.74 6.47 -10.69
CA ALA A 47 6.47 6.01 -9.32
C ALA A 47 5.11 5.28 -9.18
N ASP A 48 4.17 5.48 -10.13
CA ASP A 48 2.91 4.74 -10.15
C ASP A 48 3.12 3.24 -10.44
N ILE A 49 4.26 2.85 -11.01
CA ILE A 49 4.63 1.43 -11.24
C ILE A 49 4.78 0.71 -9.89
N ASP A 50 5.56 1.29 -8.97
CA ASP A 50 5.78 0.71 -7.64
C ASP A 50 4.48 0.62 -6.85
N ARG A 51 3.62 1.62 -7.04
CA ARG A 51 2.29 1.65 -6.42
C ARG A 51 1.36 0.57 -6.97
N ILE A 52 1.36 0.32 -8.29
CA ILE A 52 0.65 -0.80 -8.90
C ILE A 52 1.15 -2.14 -8.33
N HIS A 53 2.46 -2.32 -8.23
CA HIS A 53 3.03 -3.54 -7.67
C HIS A 53 2.72 -3.73 -6.17
N LEU A 54 2.59 -2.65 -5.42
CA LEU A 54 2.13 -2.71 -4.03
C LEU A 54 0.67 -3.20 -3.96
N VAL A 55 -0.22 -2.63 -4.76
CA VAL A 55 -1.64 -3.05 -4.83
C VAL A 55 -1.75 -4.52 -5.21
N GLN A 56 -1.02 -4.98 -6.23
CA GLN A 56 -1.02 -6.39 -6.66
C GLN A 56 -0.55 -7.34 -5.54
N ARG A 57 0.48 -6.96 -4.78
CA ARG A 57 0.96 -7.77 -3.65
C ARG A 57 -0.11 -7.89 -2.56
N LEU A 58 -0.81 -6.79 -2.25
CA LEU A 58 -1.87 -6.77 -1.25
C LEU A 58 -3.09 -7.60 -1.69
N GLU A 59 -3.48 -7.54 -2.96
CA GLU A 59 -4.55 -8.37 -3.53
C GLU A 59 -4.25 -9.88 -3.40
N VAL A 60 -3.01 -10.30 -3.65
CA VAL A 60 -2.57 -11.71 -3.51
C VAL A 60 -2.70 -12.21 -2.08
N HIS A 61 -2.64 -11.33 -1.08
CA HIS A 61 -2.79 -11.67 0.33
C HIS A 61 -4.25 -11.62 0.82
N GLY A 62 -5.21 -11.46 -0.09
CA GLY A 62 -6.64 -11.51 0.22
C GLY A 62 -7.22 -10.23 0.81
N VAL A 63 -6.47 -9.13 0.76
CA VAL A 63 -6.99 -7.80 1.16
C VAL A 63 -7.88 -7.28 0.03
N PRO A 64 -9.13 -6.87 0.31
CA PRO A 64 -10.03 -6.41 -0.72
C PRO A 64 -9.62 -5.01 -1.21
N LEU A 65 -9.86 -4.76 -2.50
CA LEU A 65 -9.40 -3.56 -3.22
C LEU A 65 -9.91 -2.23 -2.66
N ASP A 66 -11.09 -2.25 -2.05
CA ASP A 66 -11.71 -1.12 -1.36
C ASP A 66 -10.99 -0.77 -0.05
N GLU A 67 -10.57 -1.77 0.73
CA GLU A 67 -9.70 -1.57 1.90
C GLU A 67 -8.34 -1.03 1.49
N ILE A 68 -7.76 -1.58 0.41
CA ILE A 68 -6.48 -1.10 -0.15
C ILE A 68 -6.61 0.36 -0.62
N SER A 69 -7.69 0.70 -1.33
CA SER A 69 -7.97 2.08 -1.77
C SER A 69 -8.12 3.02 -0.58
N THR A 70 -8.86 2.62 0.45
CA THR A 70 -9.05 3.41 1.67
C THR A 70 -7.70 3.66 2.36
N ALA A 71 -6.89 2.63 2.55
CA ALA A 71 -5.58 2.73 3.22
C ALA A 71 -4.55 3.56 2.43
N LEU A 72 -4.57 3.46 1.09
CA LEU A 72 -3.60 4.17 0.25
C LEU A 72 -4.02 5.59 -0.11
N THR A 73 -5.31 5.93 -0.01
CA THR A 73 -5.86 7.27 -0.26
C THR A 73 -5.95 8.11 1.02
N ALA A 74 -5.92 7.44 2.18
CA ALA A 74 -5.64 8.05 3.47
C ALA A 74 -4.42 8.98 3.34
N ARG A 75 -4.59 10.27 3.65
CA ARG A 75 -3.49 11.26 3.51
C ARG A 75 -2.32 10.82 4.40
N GLN A 76 -1.09 11.30 4.21
CA GLN A 76 0.03 10.96 5.13
C GLN A 76 -0.32 11.19 6.63
N ALA A 77 -1.28 12.06 6.93
CA ALA A 77 -1.85 12.25 8.27
C ALA A 77 -2.72 11.07 8.78
N ASP A 78 -3.36 10.30 7.89
CA ASP A 78 -4.10 9.08 8.21
C ASP A 78 -3.21 7.85 8.39
N VAL A 79 -2.03 7.79 7.74
CA VAL A 79 -1.10 6.65 7.94
C VAL A 79 -0.68 6.56 9.40
N ALA A 80 -0.36 7.71 10.03
CA ALA A 80 -0.07 7.75 11.47
C ALA A 80 -1.25 7.25 12.31
N ALA A 81 -2.48 7.66 11.99
CA ALA A 81 -3.68 7.21 12.70
C ALA A 81 -3.98 5.71 12.49
N ILE A 82 -3.69 5.17 11.30
CA ILE A 82 -3.78 3.74 10.99
C ILE A 82 -2.73 2.97 11.79
N LEU A 83 -1.50 3.48 11.90
CA LEU A 83 -0.44 2.86 12.70
C LEU A 83 -0.77 2.87 14.19
N ASP A 84 -1.26 4.00 14.71
CA ASP A 84 -1.74 4.07 16.09
C ASP A 84 -2.86 3.06 16.35
N ARG A 85 -3.78 2.89 15.38
CA ARG A 85 -4.84 1.89 15.47
C ARG A 85 -4.28 0.47 15.48
N ILE A 86 -3.33 0.16 14.60
CA ILE A 86 -2.70 -1.16 14.53
C ILE A 86 -1.91 -1.47 15.81
N ASP A 87 -1.20 -0.49 16.40
CA ASP A 87 -0.49 -0.67 17.66
C ASP A 87 -1.46 -0.95 18.82
N VAL A 88 -2.60 -0.26 18.87
CA VAL A 88 -3.66 -0.53 19.85
C VAL A 88 -4.24 -1.93 19.68
N ASP A 89 -4.49 -2.36 18.44
CA ASP A 89 -5.04 -3.69 18.15
C ASP A 89 -4.02 -4.80 18.49
N LEU A 90 -2.72 -4.58 18.20
CA LEU A 90 -1.64 -5.50 18.59
C LEU A 90 -1.51 -5.61 20.11
N GLN A 91 -1.56 -4.49 20.85
CA GLN A 91 -1.55 -4.51 22.31
C GLN A 91 -2.75 -5.26 22.88
N THR A 92 -3.92 -5.10 22.27
CA THR A 92 -5.14 -5.82 22.65
C THR A 92 -4.97 -7.32 22.45
N LEU A 93 -4.40 -7.74 21.32
CA LEU A 93 -4.12 -9.15 21.02
C LEU A 93 -3.05 -9.73 21.96
N GLN A 94 -2.00 -8.98 22.29
CA GLN A 94 -0.98 -9.39 23.26
C GLN A 94 -1.58 -9.59 24.65
N THR A 95 -2.40 -8.65 25.10
CA THR A 95 -3.10 -8.75 26.41
C THR A 95 -4.05 -9.95 26.44
N ALA A 96 -4.76 -10.23 25.34
CA ALA A 96 -5.60 -11.40 25.21
C ALA A 96 -4.79 -12.71 25.17
N ALA A 97 -3.62 -12.70 24.55
CA ALA A 97 -2.70 -13.83 24.55
C ALA A 97 -2.13 -14.10 25.95
N ASP A 98 -1.75 -13.07 26.70
CA ASP A 98 -1.23 -13.19 28.06
C ASP A 98 -2.28 -13.77 29.03
N GLY A 99 -3.58 -13.54 28.77
CA GLY A 99 -4.69 -14.16 29.48
C GLY A 99 -5.13 -15.54 28.94
N ALA A 100 -4.57 -16.00 27.82
CA ALA A 100 -4.94 -17.27 27.21
C ALA A 100 -4.24 -18.46 27.89
N ALA A 101 -4.83 -19.65 27.77
CA ALA A 101 -4.21 -20.89 28.26
C ALA A 101 -2.80 -21.07 27.63
N PRO A 102 -1.82 -21.59 28.39
CA PRO A 102 -0.40 -21.63 28.00
C PRO A 102 -0.11 -22.34 26.66
N GLU A 103 -1.02 -23.19 26.20
CA GLU A 103 -0.93 -23.86 24.89
C GLU A 103 -1.11 -22.89 23.70
N MET A 104 -1.87 -21.81 23.86
CA MET A 104 -2.17 -20.83 22.79
C MET A 104 -1.22 -19.62 22.81
N GLN A 105 -0.63 -19.31 23.96
CA GLN A 105 0.29 -18.17 24.18
C GLN A 105 1.47 -18.16 23.20
N GLY A 106 2.10 -19.32 22.95
CA GLY A 106 3.26 -19.40 22.07
C GLY A 106 2.95 -19.02 20.62
N LEU A 107 1.80 -19.44 20.10
CA LEU A 107 1.42 -19.17 18.71
C LEU A 107 1.00 -17.71 18.53
N LEU A 108 0.25 -17.15 19.48
CA LEU A 108 -0.19 -15.75 19.43
C LEU A 108 1.00 -14.78 19.54
N ALA A 109 1.98 -15.06 20.41
CA ALA A 109 3.19 -14.24 20.54
C ALA A 109 4.03 -14.22 19.25
N VAL A 110 4.15 -15.37 18.57
CA VAL A 110 4.86 -15.49 17.29
C VAL A 110 4.14 -14.70 16.20
N ILE A 111 2.82 -14.81 16.11
CA ILE A 111 2.02 -14.07 15.12
C ILE A 111 2.13 -12.57 15.36
N ALA A 112 1.94 -12.09 16.60
CA ALA A 112 2.03 -10.67 16.94
C ALA A 112 3.41 -10.08 16.61
N THR A 113 4.48 -10.81 16.97
CA THR A 113 5.87 -10.42 16.67
C THR A 113 6.12 -10.37 15.16
N ARG A 114 5.56 -11.32 14.42
CA ARG A 114 5.74 -11.39 12.96
C ARG A 114 4.99 -10.26 12.25
N VAL A 115 3.77 -9.94 12.67
CA VAL A 115 2.98 -8.82 12.16
C VAL A 115 3.69 -7.50 12.42
N HIS A 116 4.16 -7.27 13.65
CA HIS A 116 4.92 -6.06 14.00
C HIS A 116 6.18 -5.90 13.12
N SER A 117 6.94 -6.98 12.94
CA SER A 117 8.14 -6.96 12.07
C SER A 117 7.83 -6.60 10.62
N LEU A 118 6.71 -7.08 10.08
CA LEU A 118 6.30 -6.77 8.70
C LEU A 118 5.86 -5.32 8.54
N ILE A 119 5.18 -4.76 9.55
CA ILE A 119 4.81 -3.34 9.58
C ILE A 119 6.06 -2.47 9.68
N THR A 120 6.99 -2.77 10.58
CA THR A 120 8.25 -2.01 10.70
C THR A 120 9.04 -2.00 9.38
N ILE A 121 9.11 -3.14 8.70
CA ILE A 121 9.77 -3.24 7.38
C ILE A 121 9.01 -2.44 6.31
N ALA A 122 7.68 -2.49 6.31
CA ALA A 122 6.86 -1.72 5.36
C ALA A 122 6.96 -0.20 5.59
N LEU A 123 7.18 0.23 6.84
CA LEU A 123 7.34 1.64 7.22
C LEU A 123 8.77 2.17 7.07
N GLN A 124 9.77 1.31 7.00
CA GLN A 124 11.17 1.68 6.74
C GLN A 124 11.45 2.00 5.27
N ILE A 125 10.44 2.07 4.40
CA ILE A 125 10.58 2.67 3.08
C ILE A 125 10.65 4.19 3.30
N PRO A 126 11.82 4.83 3.17
CA PRO A 126 11.93 6.26 3.47
C PRO A 126 11.08 7.07 2.48
N PRO A 127 10.35 8.09 2.95
CA PRO A 127 9.67 9.03 2.06
C PRO A 127 10.65 9.79 1.16
N ASP A 128 11.95 9.82 1.50
CA ASP A 128 13.00 10.56 0.79
C ASP A 128 13.41 9.98 -0.58
N THR A 129 12.67 9.00 -1.11
CA THR A 129 12.67 8.74 -2.56
C THR A 129 11.83 9.78 -3.34
N LEU A 130 11.08 10.63 -2.62
CA LEU A 130 10.47 11.87 -3.08
C LEU A 130 11.57 12.94 -3.14
N LEU A 131 12.30 12.99 -4.26
CA LEU A 131 13.37 13.95 -4.55
C LEU A 131 12.91 15.44 -4.45
N PRO A 132 13.87 16.39 -4.35
CA PRO A 132 13.74 17.72 -3.73
C PRO A 132 13.08 18.79 -4.60
#